data_AF-A0A7J4JS65-F1
#
_entry.id   AF-A0A7J4JS65-F1
#
_cell.length_a   1.000
_cell.length_b   1.000
_cell.length_c   1.000
_cell.angle_alpha   90.00
_cell.angle_beta   90.00
_cell.angle_gamma   90.00
#
_symmetry.space_group_name_H-M   'P 1'
#
loop_
_entity.id
_entity.type
_entity.pdbx_description
1 polymer ?
#
loop_
_entity_poly.entity_id
_entity_poly.type
_entity_poly.pdbx_seq_one_letter_code
_entity_poly.pdbx_strand_id
1 'polypeptide(L)' 'KREYLADASGSAMTRYPDGLASALEKIKKENLPVKTASDTTASLFFANPLKNFSVGGLFATHPPIEERIKRLKAM' A
#
# COMPACT_ATOMS: atom_id res chain seq x y z
N LYS A 1 3.89 3.13 -11.38
CA LYS A 1 2.78 3.83 -12.10
C LYS A 1 1.41 3.19 -11.83
N ARG A 2 1.27 1.85 -11.81
CA ARG A 2 0.02 1.13 -11.53
C ARG A 2 -0.68 1.56 -10.23
N GLU A 3 0.04 1.66 -9.12
CA GLU A 3 -0.57 2.05 -7.82
C GLU A 3 -1.20 3.45 -7.83
N TYR A 4 -0.55 4.44 -8.46
CA TYR A 4 -1.12 5.79 -8.54
C TYR A 4 -2.40 5.83 -9.40
N LEU A 5 -2.44 5.02 -10.46
CA LEU A 5 -3.66 4.89 -11.26
C LEU A 5 -4.77 4.23 -10.43
N ALA A 6 -4.42 3.20 -9.66
CA ALA A 6 -5.36 2.54 -8.76
C ALA A 6 -5.91 3.52 -7.71
N ASP A 7 -5.05 4.30 -7.07
CA ASP A 7 -5.44 5.33 -6.10
C ASP A 7 -6.38 6.38 -6.71
N ALA A 8 -6.04 6.90 -7.89
CA ALA A 8 -6.87 7.88 -8.59
C ALA A 8 -8.22 7.30 -9.05
N SER A 9 -8.23 6.06 -9.54
CA SER A 9 -9.48 5.38 -9.91
C SER A 9 -10.35 5.08 -8.69
N GLY A 10 -9.72 4.70 -7.57
CA GLY A 10 -10.40 4.44 -6.31
C GLY A 10 -11.02 5.70 -5.74
N SER A 11 -10.28 6.81 -5.70
CA SER A 11 -10.80 8.11 -5.25
C SER A 11 -11.89 8.64 -6.16
N ALA A 12 -11.78 8.47 -7.48
CA ALA A 12 -12.83 8.84 -8.42
C ALA A 12 -14.12 8.02 -8.23
N MET A 13 -13.98 6.72 -7.96
CA MET A 13 -15.12 5.82 -7.74
C MET A 13 -15.84 6.09 -6.40
N THR A 14 -15.08 6.28 -5.32
CA THR A 14 -15.65 6.52 -3.99
C THR A 14 -16.01 7.99 -3.75
N ARG A 15 -15.45 8.90 -4.55
CA ARG A 15 -15.48 10.36 -4.35
C ARG A 15 -15.00 10.77 -2.97
N TYR A 16 -14.08 9.98 -2.39
CA TYR A 16 -13.58 10.19 -1.04
C TYR A 16 -12.08 9.89 -0.94
N PRO A 17 -11.22 10.79 -1.45
CA PRO A 17 -9.78 10.62 -1.43
C PRO A 17 -9.20 10.57 -0.01
N ASP A 18 -9.75 11.36 0.92
CA ASP A 18 -9.33 11.38 2.32
C ASP A 18 -9.50 10.04 3.03
N GLY A 19 -10.59 9.32 2.73
CA GLY A 19 -10.82 7.98 3.26
C GLY A 19 -9.74 7.00 2.82
N LEU A 20 -9.31 7.08 1.55
CA LEU A 20 -8.24 6.25 1.03
C LEU A 20 -6.88 6.64 1.63
N ALA A 21 -6.61 7.93 1.81
CA ALA A 21 -5.41 8.42 2.50
C ALA A 21 -5.34 7.91 3.94
N SER A 22 -6.46 7.99 4.68
CA SER A 22 -6.57 7.49 6.06
C SER A 22 -6.34 5.97 6.15
N ALA A 23 -6.87 5.20 5.19
CA ALA A 23 -6.62 3.76 5.13
C ALA A 23 -5.13 3.43 4.94
N LEU A 24 -4.44 4.16 4.04
CA LEU A 24 -3.01 3.99 3.83
C LEU A 24 -2.17 4.40 5.06
N GLU A 25 -2.56 5.46 5.78
CA GLU A 25 -1.94 5.84 7.04
C GLU A 25 -2.07 4.74 8.11
N LYS A 26 -3.25 4.12 8.19
CA LYS A 26 -3.48 2.99 9.10
C LYS A 26 -2.62 1.78 8.74
N ILE A 27 -2.53 1.43 7.46
CA ILE A 27 -1.68 0.33 6.97
C ILE A 27 -0.20 0.60 7.28
N LYS A 28 0.28 1.84 7.07
CA LYS A 28 1.64 2.22 7.41
C LYS A 28 1.95 2.02 8.91
N LYS A 29 0.99 2.36 9.78
CA LYS A 29 1.14 2.24 11.23
C LYS A 29 1.12 0.79 11.70
N GLU A 30 0.21 -0.01 11.15
CA GLU A 30 -0.03 -1.40 11.55
C GLU A 30 0.88 -2.38 10.77
N ASN A 31 2.20 -2.18 10.82
CA ASN A 31 3.18 -3.10 10.23
C ASN A 31 3.35 -4.37 11.08
N LEU A 32 2.26 -5.14 11.20
CA LEU A 32 2.24 -6.36 11.98
C LEU A 32 2.90 -7.51 11.21
N PRO A 33 3.82 -8.27 11.83
CA PRO A 33 4.39 -9.44 11.20
C PRO A 33 3.30 -10.48 10.95
N VAL A 34 3.27 -11.00 9.73
CA VAL A 34 2.36 -12.08 9.34
C VAL A 34 2.82 -13.36 10.04
N LYS A 35 1.96 -13.93 10.90
CA LYS A 35 2.29 -15.14 11.69
C LYS A 35 2.44 -16.39 10.82
N THR A 36 1.65 -16.51 9.77
CA THR A 36 1.66 -17.63 8.84
C THR A 36 1.41 -17.12 7.43
N ALA A 37 2.34 -17.39 6.53
CA ALA A 37 2.19 -17.12 5.10
C ALA A 37 2.69 -18.31 4.30
N SER A 38 2.03 -18.57 3.19
CA SER A 38 2.39 -19.59 2.19
C SER A 38 2.46 -18.94 0.81
N ASP A 39 3.12 -19.56 -0.15
CA ASP A 39 3.16 -19.06 -1.53
C ASP A 39 1.74 -18.88 -2.12
N THR A 40 0.82 -19.77 -1.73
CA THR A 40 -0.59 -19.72 -2.15
C THR A 40 -1.36 -18.55 -1.56
N THR A 41 -0.95 -18.03 -0.40
CA THR A 41 -1.64 -16.92 0.28
C THR A 41 -0.92 -15.59 0.12
N ALA A 42 0.33 -15.59 -0.38
CA ALA A 42 1.16 -14.41 -0.54
C ALA A 42 0.50 -13.30 -1.38
N SER A 43 -0.35 -13.67 -2.35
CA SER A 43 -1.09 -12.73 -3.21
C SER A 43 -2.22 -11.98 -2.50
N LEU A 44 -2.65 -12.42 -1.32
CA LEU A 44 -3.70 -11.78 -0.52
C LEU A 44 -3.18 -10.64 0.37
N PHE A 45 -1.86 -10.56 0.56
CA PHE A 45 -1.24 -9.57 1.44
C PHE A 45 -0.88 -8.30 0.68
N PHE A 46 -0.97 -7.16 1.36
CA PHE A 46 -0.54 -5.86 0.83
C PHE A 46 0.96 -5.81 0.50
N ALA A 47 1.77 -6.58 1.22
CA ALA A 47 3.19 -6.76 0.99
C ALA A 47 3.51 -8.26 0.97
N ASN A 48 4.48 -8.68 0.15
CA ASN A 48 4.85 -10.09 0.08
C ASN A 48 5.39 -10.55 1.46
N PRO A 49 4.66 -11.43 2.17
CA PRO A 49 4.99 -11.83 3.53
C PRO A 49 6.18 -12.81 3.59
N LEU A 50 6.56 -13.40 2.45
CA LEU A 50 7.65 -14.37 2.33
C LEU A 50 8.98 -13.72 1.94
N LYS A 51 8.95 -12.43 1.54
CA LYS A 51 10.14 -11.70 1.12
C LYS A 51 10.66 -10.90 2.32
N ASN A 52 11.83 -11.28 2.83
CA ASN A 52 12.46 -10.59 3.95
C ASN A 52 12.60 -9.09 3.67
N PHE A 53 12.10 -8.29 4.61
CA PHE A 53 12.08 -6.82 4.61
C PHE A 53 13.50 -6.26 4.82
N SER A 54 14.43 -6.59 3.92
CA SER A 54 15.77 -6.00 3.88
C SER A 54 15.67 -4.63 3.22
N VAL A 55 15.57 -3.62 4.07
CA VAL A 55 16.04 -2.23 3.91
C VAL A 55 15.76 -1.58 2.53
N GLY A 56 14.71 -0.76 2.51
CA GLY A 56 14.63 0.53 1.80
C GLY A 56 15.29 0.67 0.42
N GLY A 57 14.45 0.79 -0.61
CA GLY A 57 14.72 1.70 -1.74
C GLY A 57 14.95 1.04 -3.09
N LEU A 58 15.55 -0.15 -3.17
CA LEU A 58 15.94 -0.75 -4.46
C LEU A 58 15.09 -1.96 -4.91
N PHE A 59 14.27 -2.53 -4.02
CA PHE A 59 13.39 -3.67 -4.33
C PHE A 59 11.91 -3.42 -4.03
N ALA A 60 11.52 -2.16 -3.81
CA ALA A 60 10.13 -1.79 -3.60
C ALA A 60 9.35 -2.04 -4.90
N THR A 61 8.47 -3.05 -4.90
CA THR A 61 7.59 -3.35 -6.04
C THR A 61 6.52 -2.26 -6.25
N HIS A 62 6.34 -1.40 -5.24
CA HIS A 62 5.38 -0.30 -5.23
C HIS A 62 6.07 1.01 -4.84
N PRO A 63 5.56 2.16 -5.31
CA PRO A 63 6.02 3.47 -4.85
C PRO A 63 5.82 3.63 -3.33
N PRO A 64 6.62 4.49 -2.68
CA PRO A 64 6.49 4.78 -1.26
C PRO A 64 5.06 5.18 -0.88
N ILE A 65 4.58 4.65 0.26
CA ILE A 65 3.21 4.88 0.72
C ILE A 65 2.98 6.36 1.09
N GLU A 66 4.02 7.05 1.56
CA GLU A 66 4.00 8.48 1.89
C GLU A 66 3.66 9.34 0.67
N GLU A 67 4.24 9.01 -0.48
CA GLU A 67 4.00 9.74 -1.73
C GLU A 67 2.58 9.50 -2.25
N ARG A 68 2.03 8.30 -2.02
CA ARG A 68 0.62 7.99 -2.34
C ARG A 68 -0.33 8.81 -1.45
N ILE A 69 -0.08 8.83 -0.14
CA ILE A 69 -0.87 9.61 0.82
C ILE A 69 -0.85 11.10 0.46
N LYS A 70 0.33 11.64 0.14
CA LYS A 70 0.48 13.05 -0.25
C LYS A 70 -0.36 13.40 -1.47
N ARG A 71 -0.40 12.55 -2.49
CA ARG A 71 -1.19 12.77 -3.70
C ARG A 71 -2.69 12.69 -3.43
N LEU A 72 -3.12 11.72 -2.62
CA LEU A 72 -4.53 11.58 -2.26
C LEU A 72 -5.04 12.78 -1.46
N LYS A 73 -4.25 13.32 -0.53
CA LYS A 73 -4.61 14.54 0.21
C LYS A 73 -4.61 15.81 -0.64
N ALA A 74 -4.06 15.76 -1.85
CA ALA A 74 -4.02 16.88 -2.79
C ALA A 74 -5.09 16.78 -3.89
N MET A 75 -5.94 15.75 -3.87
CA MET A 75 -7.10 15.56 -4.75
C MET A 75 -8.34 16.19 -4.15
#